data_AF-A0A920T9S4-F1
#
_entry.id   AF-A0A920T9S4-F1
#
_cell.length_a   1.000
_cell.length_b   1.000
_cell.length_c   1.000
_cell.angle_alpha   90.00
_cell.angle_beta   90.00
_cell.angle_gamma   90.00
#
_symmetry.space_group_name_H-M   'P 1'
#
loop_
_entity.id
_entity.type
_entity.pdbx_description
1 polymer ?
#
loop_
_entity_poly.entity_id
_entity_poly.type
_entity_poly.pdbx_seq_one_letter_code
_entity_poly.pdbx_strand_id
1 'polypeptide(L)'
;MSPGIFSAMGLLSTDLKHDFSSTLVTRLDETVLTNVMQEFEAMEAQGRGALEQDQVDEQRMQFVRQLDLRYFGQSYELTLSIEDPEMRPDEMQRLSERFHQEHERVYGFGAPDEPIELVNLRLSAIGTIAKPSLRQIAGDDQDPGSAVLTTRLVYFAETGGFVDCPKLRPVSVSCQRRD
;
A
#
# COMPACT_ATOMS: atom_id res chain seq x y z
N MET A 1 -20.47 9.87 13.13
CA MET A 1 -20.25 9.42 11.73
C MET A 1 -20.69 7.98 11.63
N SER A 2 -21.48 7.60 10.62
CA SER A 2 -21.91 6.22 10.43
C SER A 2 -20.77 5.38 9.83
N PRO A 3 -20.67 4.07 10.14
CA PRO A 3 -19.64 3.19 9.59
C PRO A 3 -19.57 3.22 8.06
N GLY A 4 -20.72 3.35 7.39
CA GLY A 4 -20.80 3.43 5.93
C GLY A 4 -20.13 4.68 5.32
N ILE A 5 -20.10 5.81 6.04
CA ILE A 5 -19.40 7.02 5.58
C ILE A 5 -17.88 6.82 5.67
N PHE A 6 -17.38 6.07 6.66
CA PHE A 6 -15.95 5.81 6.80
C PHE A 6 -15.43 4.85 5.70
N SER A 7 -16.21 3.83 5.34
CA SER A 7 -15.86 2.93 4.22
C SER A 7 -15.86 3.66 2.86
N ALA A 8 -16.84 4.54 2.63
CA ALA A 8 -16.87 5.38 1.42
C ALA A 8 -15.70 6.38 1.38
N MET A 9 -15.31 6.94 2.52
CA MET A 9 -14.11 7.80 2.64
C MET A 9 -12.81 7.05 2.33
N GLY A 10 -12.71 5.77 2.72
CA GLY A 10 -11.57 4.92 2.36
C GLY A 10 -11.40 4.80 0.85
N LEU A 11 -12.49 4.50 0.12
CA LEU A 11 -12.52 4.44 -1.34
C LEU A 11 -12.15 5.78 -2.02
N LEU A 12 -12.57 6.91 -1.46
CA LEU A 12 -12.24 8.24 -1.98
C LEU A 12 -10.78 8.66 -1.72
N SER A 13 -10.04 7.90 -0.92
CA SER A 13 -8.70 8.25 -0.46
C SER A 13 -7.60 7.27 -0.92
N THR A 14 -7.96 6.24 -1.69
CA THR A 14 -7.03 5.24 -2.21
C THR A 14 -6.54 5.62 -3.59
N ASP A 15 -5.23 5.47 -3.80
CA ASP A 15 -4.61 5.62 -5.12
C ASP A 15 -5.04 4.46 -6.03
N LEU A 16 -5.11 4.72 -7.33
CA LEU A 16 -5.35 3.68 -8.34
C LEU A 16 -4.10 2.83 -8.49
N LYS A 17 -4.25 1.52 -8.55
CA LYS A 17 -3.13 0.60 -8.70
C LYS A 17 -3.49 -0.54 -9.64
N HIS A 18 -2.67 -0.74 -10.66
CA HIS A 18 -2.69 -1.89 -11.55
C HIS A 18 -1.40 -2.69 -11.38
N ASP A 19 -1.52 -3.98 -11.11
CA ASP A 19 -0.39 -4.89 -10.93
C ASP A 19 -0.27 -5.83 -12.14
N PHE A 20 0.93 -5.86 -12.72
CA PHE A 20 1.31 -6.73 -13.84
C PHE A 20 2.42 -7.67 -13.39
N SER A 21 2.41 -8.89 -13.93
CA SER A 21 3.48 -9.86 -13.69
C SER A 21 3.73 -10.72 -14.92
N SER A 22 5.00 -11.00 -15.20
CA SER A 22 5.44 -11.87 -16.28
C SER A 22 6.41 -12.91 -15.71
N THR A 23 6.14 -14.19 -15.97
CA THR A 23 6.99 -15.28 -15.48
C THR A 23 8.19 -15.46 -16.40
N LEU A 24 9.38 -15.38 -15.82
CA LEU A 24 10.67 -15.51 -16.50
C LEU A 24 11.60 -16.32 -15.59
N VAL A 25 11.61 -17.64 -15.78
CA VAL A 25 12.48 -18.55 -15.01
C VAL A 25 13.83 -18.69 -15.69
N THR A 26 14.85 -18.06 -15.13
CA THR A 26 16.22 -18.10 -15.64
C THR A 26 17.21 -17.84 -14.52
N ARG A 27 18.45 -18.28 -14.67
CA ARG A 27 19.50 -17.86 -13.75
C ARG A 27 19.81 -16.38 -13.94
N LEU A 28 20.00 -15.66 -12.83
CA LEU A 28 20.23 -14.22 -12.83
C LEU A 28 21.55 -13.86 -13.54
N ASP A 29 22.57 -14.70 -13.44
CA ASP A 29 23.87 -14.54 -14.10
C ASP A 29 23.85 -14.84 -15.61
N GLU A 30 22.90 -15.66 -16.06
CA GLU A 30 22.66 -15.96 -17.48
C GLU A 30 21.62 -15.02 -18.12
N THR A 31 21.01 -14.13 -17.33
CA THR A 31 19.94 -13.25 -17.78
C THR A 31 20.48 -12.11 -18.64
N VAL A 32 19.92 -11.95 -19.83
CA VAL A 32 20.20 -10.79 -20.68
C VAL A 32 19.37 -9.61 -20.20
N LEU A 33 20.05 -8.65 -19.58
CA LEU A 33 19.46 -7.41 -19.06
C LEU A 33 18.53 -6.70 -20.07
N THR A 34 18.92 -6.63 -21.35
CA THR A 34 18.11 -6.03 -22.40
C THR A 34 16.73 -6.68 -22.55
N ASN A 35 16.62 -8.00 -22.37
CA ASN A 35 15.33 -8.69 -22.46
C ASN A 35 14.44 -8.35 -21.27
N VAL A 36 15.02 -8.25 -20.07
CA VAL A 36 14.30 -7.83 -18.87
C VAL A 36 13.79 -6.40 -19.01
N MET A 37 14.63 -5.49 -19.54
CA MET A 37 14.23 -4.11 -19.82
C MET A 37 13.06 -4.04 -20.81
N GLN A 38 13.13 -4.79 -21.91
CA GLN A 38 12.05 -4.83 -22.91
C GLN A 38 10.73 -5.33 -22.31
N GLU A 39 10.78 -6.34 -21.44
CA GLU A 39 9.57 -6.86 -20.79
C GLU A 39 8.99 -5.83 -19.80
N PHE A 40 9.84 -5.10 -19.07
CA PHE A 40 9.38 -3.98 -18.24
C PHE A 40 8.78 -2.84 -19.06
N GLU A 41 9.39 -2.44 -20.17
CA GLU A 41 8.85 -1.43 -21.07
C GLU A 41 7.48 -1.84 -21.62
N ALA A 42 7.31 -3.12 -21.97
CA ALA A 42 6.03 -3.65 -22.41
C ALA A 42 4.96 -3.61 -21.30
N MET A 43 5.31 -4.02 -20.08
CA MET A 43 4.41 -3.92 -18.93
C MET A 43 4.08 -2.46 -18.59
N GLU A 44 5.04 -1.53 -18.72
CA GLU A 44 4.84 -0.11 -18.46
C GLU A 44 3.92 0.53 -19.48
N ALA A 45 4.03 0.15 -20.75
CA ALA A 45 3.10 0.59 -21.79
C ALA A 45 1.67 0.11 -21.49
N GLN A 46 1.50 -1.14 -21.04
CA GLN A 46 0.20 -1.66 -20.60
C GLN A 46 -0.34 -0.90 -19.38
N GLY A 47 0.51 -0.68 -18.38
CA GLY A 47 0.17 0.08 -17.17
C GLY A 47 -0.18 1.53 -17.47
N ARG A 48 0.51 2.16 -18.43
CA ARG A 48 0.15 3.50 -18.94
C ARG A 48 -1.26 3.51 -19.50
N GLY A 49 -1.54 2.59 -20.42
CA GLY A 49 -2.85 2.52 -21.07
C GLY A 49 -3.98 2.28 -20.08
N ALA A 50 -3.74 1.47 -19.03
CA ALA A 50 -4.71 1.26 -17.95
C ALA A 50 -4.96 2.55 -17.15
N LEU A 51 -3.91 3.26 -16.73
CA LEU A 51 -4.04 4.51 -15.98
C LEU A 51 -4.64 5.66 -16.80
N GLU A 52 -4.36 5.71 -18.11
CA GLU A 52 -4.98 6.66 -19.05
C GLU A 52 -6.49 6.41 -19.19
N GLN A 53 -6.91 5.14 -19.25
CA GLN A 53 -8.34 4.78 -19.25
C GLN A 53 -9.04 5.22 -17.96
N ASP A 54 -8.32 5.21 -16.84
CA ASP A 54 -8.79 5.71 -15.56
C ASP A 54 -8.67 7.24 -15.39
N GLN A 55 -8.27 7.97 -16.46
CA GLN A 55 -8.14 9.43 -16.48
C GLN A 55 -7.10 9.99 -15.50
N VAL A 56 -6.04 9.24 -15.25
CA VAL A 56 -4.90 9.70 -14.44
C VAL A 56 -3.96 10.55 -15.31
N ASP A 57 -3.59 11.74 -14.82
CA ASP A 57 -2.57 12.57 -15.48
C ASP A 57 -1.20 11.88 -15.46
N GLU A 58 -0.43 11.97 -16.54
CA GLU A 58 0.91 11.37 -16.66
C GLU A 58 1.85 11.75 -15.49
N GLN A 59 1.79 13.00 -15.04
CA GLN A 59 2.59 13.51 -13.91
C GLN A 59 2.25 12.87 -12.55
N ARG A 60 1.12 12.16 -12.47
CA ARG A 60 0.64 11.44 -11.28
C ARG A 60 0.79 9.93 -11.40
N MET A 61 1.36 9.45 -12.50
CA MET A 61 1.67 8.04 -12.70
C MET A 61 3.04 7.71 -12.11
N GLN A 62 3.10 6.63 -11.35
CA GLN A 62 4.33 6.07 -10.82
C GLN A 62 4.41 4.59 -11.23
N PHE A 63 5.60 4.15 -11.62
CA PHE A 63 5.87 2.77 -11.99
C PHE A 63 6.89 2.20 -11.02
N VAL A 64 6.55 1.06 -10.41
CA VAL A 64 7.44 0.36 -9.47
C VAL A 64 7.75 -1.00 -10.07
N ARG A 65 9.02 -1.21 -10.42
CA ARG A 65 9.54 -2.47 -10.96
C ARG A 65 10.07 -3.34 -9.84
N GLN A 66 9.73 -4.61 -9.86
CA GLN A 66 10.17 -5.59 -8.88
C GLN A 66 10.50 -6.94 -9.55
N LEU A 67 11.31 -7.73 -8.87
CA LEU A 67 11.76 -9.05 -9.30
C LEU A 67 11.51 -10.05 -8.19
N ASP A 68 10.97 -11.21 -8.52
CA ASP A 68 10.95 -12.36 -7.61
C ASP A 68 12.19 -13.20 -7.87
N LEU A 69 13.02 -13.33 -6.84
CA LEU A 69 14.28 -14.06 -6.87
C LEU A 69 14.26 -15.20 -5.86
N ARG A 70 14.98 -16.28 -6.14
CA ARG A 70 15.19 -17.40 -5.20
C ARG A 70 16.54 -18.05 -5.42
N TYR A 71 17.04 -18.81 -4.45
CA TYR A 71 18.16 -19.72 -4.75
C TYR A 71 17.68 -20.84 -5.67
N PHE A 72 18.57 -21.30 -6.54
CA PHE A 72 18.30 -22.40 -7.45
C PHE A 72 17.84 -23.65 -6.68
N GLY A 73 16.71 -24.23 -7.10
CA GLY A 73 16.12 -25.40 -6.45
C GLY A 73 15.40 -25.12 -5.12
N GLN A 74 15.35 -23.87 -4.64
CA GLN A 74 14.53 -23.47 -3.50
C GLN A 74 13.07 -23.23 -3.94
N SER A 75 12.12 -23.37 -3.00
CA SER A 75 10.69 -23.10 -3.25
C SER A 75 10.21 -21.72 -2.77
N TYR A 76 11.06 -20.94 -2.09
CA TYR A 76 10.69 -19.65 -1.51
C TYR A 76 11.31 -18.51 -2.31
N GLU A 77 10.50 -17.53 -2.63
CA GLU A 77 10.87 -16.36 -3.41
C GLU A 77 10.95 -15.13 -2.51
N LEU A 78 11.86 -14.21 -2.85
CA LEU A 78 11.96 -12.87 -2.28
C LEU A 78 11.73 -11.85 -3.38
N THR A 79 10.81 -10.94 -3.14
CA THR A 79 10.53 -9.83 -4.05
C THR A 79 11.45 -8.65 -3.72
N LEU A 80 12.28 -8.24 -4.68
CA LEU A 80 13.14 -7.06 -4.57
C LEU A 80 12.71 -5.98 -5.55
N SER A 81 12.65 -4.73 -5.07
CA SER A 81 12.42 -3.57 -5.94
C SER A 81 13.69 -3.18 -6.67
N ILE A 82 13.55 -2.80 -7.94
CA ILE A 82 14.63 -2.24 -8.75
C ILE A 82 14.74 -0.75 -8.42
N GLU A 83 15.91 -0.32 -7.94
CA GLU A 83 16.14 1.07 -7.53
C GLU A 83 16.63 1.93 -8.69
N ASP A 84 17.35 1.33 -9.63
CA ASP A 84 17.84 1.98 -10.84
C ASP A 84 16.92 1.71 -12.04
N PRO A 85 16.09 2.68 -12.47
CA PRO A 85 15.19 2.49 -13.60
C PRO A 85 15.93 2.32 -14.94
N GLU A 86 17.20 2.72 -15.04
CA GLU A 86 18.00 2.47 -16.24
C GLU A 86 18.59 1.05 -16.25
N MET A 87 18.50 0.33 -15.12
CA MET A 87 19.13 -0.97 -14.87
C MET A 87 20.50 -1.06 -15.54
N ARG A 88 21.44 -0.21 -15.12
CA ARG A 88 22.81 -0.20 -15.67
C ARG A 88 23.46 -1.59 -15.56
N PRO A 89 24.52 -1.90 -16.32
CA PRO A 89 25.09 -3.26 -16.39
C PRO A 89 25.49 -3.86 -15.02
N ASP A 90 25.81 -3.03 -14.04
CA ASP A 90 26.13 -3.40 -12.67
C ASP A 90 24.90 -3.70 -11.78
N GLU A 91 23.68 -3.45 -12.27
CA GLU A 91 22.45 -3.63 -11.52
C GLU A 91 22.13 -5.10 -11.22
N MET A 92 22.43 -6.02 -12.14
CA MET A 92 22.25 -7.46 -11.89
C MET A 92 23.15 -7.96 -10.75
N GLN A 93 24.37 -7.42 -10.67
CA GLN A 93 25.27 -7.70 -9.56
C GLN A 93 24.74 -7.10 -8.24
N ARG A 94 24.28 -5.84 -8.27
CA ARG A 94 23.66 -5.21 -7.09
C ARG A 94 22.41 -5.96 -6.60
N LEU A 95 21.58 -6.46 -7.52
CA LEU A 95 20.41 -7.26 -7.20
C LEU A 95 20.80 -8.59 -6.54
N SER A 96 21.85 -9.24 -7.04
CA SER A 96 22.41 -10.45 -6.43
C SER A 96 22.88 -10.18 -4.99
N GLU A 97 23.70 -9.15 -4.79
CA GLU A 97 24.21 -8.76 -3.47
C GLU A 97 23.07 -8.42 -2.49
N ARG A 98 22.05 -7.66 -2.95
CA ARG A 98 20.86 -7.34 -2.16
C ARG A 98 20.03 -8.57 -1.84
N PHE A 99 19.90 -9.50 -2.77
CA PHE A 99 19.19 -10.75 -2.52
C PHE A 99 19.84 -11.56 -1.41
N HIS A 100 21.16 -11.72 -1.43
CA HIS A 100 21.87 -12.43 -0.36
C HIS A 100 21.65 -11.75 1.01
N GLN A 101 21.74 -10.42 1.07
CA GLN A 101 21.51 -9.65 2.29
C GLN A 101 20.07 -9.79 2.80
N GLU A 102 19.08 -9.64 1.93
CA GLU A 102 17.67 -9.75 2.30
C GLU A 102 17.29 -11.18 2.67
N HIS A 103 17.84 -12.18 1.99
CA HIS A 103 17.63 -13.58 2.35
C HIS A 103 18.19 -13.90 3.73
N GLU A 104 19.42 -13.46 4.04
CA GLU A 104 20.00 -13.62 5.37
C GLU A 104 19.19 -12.88 6.43
N ARG A 105 18.70 -11.66 6.12
CA ARG A 105 17.85 -10.88 7.03
C ARG A 105 16.51 -11.57 7.34
N VAL A 106 15.87 -12.17 6.34
CA VAL A 106 14.54 -12.79 6.47
C VAL A 106 14.63 -14.19 7.08
N TYR A 107 15.60 -15.00 6.65
CA TYR A 107 15.67 -16.43 6.99
C TYR A 107 16.79 -16.77 7.99
N GLY A 108 17.70 -15.84 8.29
CA GLY A 108 18.79 -16.02 9.25
C GLY A 108 19.98 -16.83 8.74
N PHE A 109 19.99 -17.19 7.45
CA PHE A 109 21.11 -17.84 6.77
C PHE A 109 21.15 -17.43 5.30
N GLY A 110 22.34 -17.45 4.70
CA GLY A 110 22.55 -17.20 3.27
C GLY A 110 23.31 -18.36 2.62
N ALA A 111 23.15 -18.52 1.31
CA ALA A 111 23.89 -19.46 0.49
C ALA A 111 24.62 -18.68 -0.62
N PRO A 112 25.70 -17.93 -0.27
CA PRO A 112 26.34 -16.99 -1.21
C PRO A 112 26.92 -17.66 -2.47
N ASP A 113 27.20 -18.96 -2.40
CA ASP A 113 27.74 -19.75 -3.52
C ASP A 113 26.64 -20.37 -4.40
N GLU A 114 25.37 -20.33 -3.97
CA GLU A 114 24.25 -20.89 -4.74
C GLU A 114 23.76 -19.90 -5.80
N PRO A 115 23.53 -20.34 -7.05
CA PRO A 115 23.04 -19.46 -8.09
C PRO A 115 21.63 -18.97 -7.78
N ILE A 116 21.35 -17.73 -8.17
CA ILE A 116 20.04 -17.10 -8.00
C ILE A 116 19.23 -17.32 -9.28
N GLU A 117 17.98 -17.76 -9.13
CA GLU A 117 16.97 -17.77 -10.18
C GLU A 117 16.10 -16.53 -10.09
N LEU A 118 15.96 -15.83 -11.21
CA LEU A 118 14.83 -14.96 -11.47
C LEU A 118 13.62 -15.84 -11.80
N VAL A 119 12.47 -15.53 -11.20
CA VAL A 119 11.22 -16.30 -11.42
C VAL A 119 10.15 -15.44 -12.07
N ASN A 120 9.93 -14.22 -11.56
CA ASN A 120 8.93 -13.31 -12.10
C ASN A 120 9.45 -11.88 -12.18
N LEU A 121 9.02 -11.17 -13.21
CA LEU A 121 9.04 -9.72 -13.30
C LEU A 121 7.69 -9.19 -12.83
N ARG A 122 7.69 -8.15 -12.01
CA ARG A 122 6.48 -7.51 -11.48
C ARG A 122 6.51 -6.01 -11.71
N LEU A 123 5.39 -5.44 -12.13
CA LEU A 123 5.23 -4.00 -12.27
C LEU A 123 3.96 -3.54 -11.57
N SER A 124 4.09 -2.58 -10.66
CA SER A 124 2.96 -1.82 -10.13
C SER A 124 2.87 -0.46 -10.82
N ALA A 125 1.78 -0.22 -11.55
CA ALA A 125 1.42 1.08 -12.09
C ALA A 125 0.46 1.78 -11.12
N ILE A 126 0.87 2.92 -10.57
CA ILE A 126 0.18 3.63 -9.50
C ILE A 126 -0.25 5.00 -10.01
N GLY A 127 -1.54 5.31 -9.94
CA GLY A 127 -2.10 6.63 -10.21
C GLY A 127 -2.44 7.36 -8.91
N THR A 128 -1.68 8.42 -8.61
CA THR A 128 -1.89 9.19 -7.38
C THR A 128 -3.13 10.07 -7.51
N ILE A 129 -4.13 9.88 -6.64
CA ILE A 129 -5.34 10.71 -6.65
C ILE A 129 -5.18 11.85 -5.64
N ALA A 130 -5.59 13.06 -6.03
CA ALA A 130 -5.62 14.20 -5.12
C ALA A 130 -6.61 13.89 -3.98
N LYS A 131 -6.08 13.61 -2.78
CA LYS A 131 -6.89 13.27 -1.62
C LYS A 131 -7.83 14.44 -1.26
N PRO A 132 -9.11 14.18 -1.00
CA PRO A 132 -10.06 15.24 -0.63
C PRO A 132 -9.60 15.91 0.67
N SER A 133 -9.58 17.24 0.68
CA SER A 133 -9.28 17.98 1.90
C SER A 133 -10.43 17.84 2.89
N LEU A 134 -10.15 17.22 4.03
CA LEU A 134 -11.13 17.13 5.11
C LEU A 134 -11.35 18.52 5.70
N ARG A 135 -12.58 19.01 5.64
CA ARG A 135 -12.95 20.27 6.27
C ARG A 135 -12.87 20.11 7.79
N GLN A 136 -11.92 20.80 8.40
CA GLN A 136 -11.84 20.85 9.85
C GLN A 136 -13.03 21.65 10.38
N ILE A 137 -13.86 21.01 11.19
CA ILE A 137 -14.95 21.68 11.89
C ILE A 137 -14.32 22.42 13.08
N ALA A 138 -14.46 23.74 13.13
CA ALA A 138 -14.05 24.53 14.28
C ALA A 138 -14.84 24.05 15.50
N GLY A 139 -14.16 23.82 16.63
CA GLY A 139 -14.83 23.54 17.89
C GLY A 139 -15.68 24.75 18.28
N ASP A 140 -16.96 24.52 18.57
CA ASP A 140 -17.83 25.51 19.17
C ASP A 140 -17.97 25.16 20.66
N ASP A 141 -17.93 26.16 21.53
CA ASP A 141 -17.93 25.98 22.99
C ASP A 141 -19.37 25.80 23.52
N GLN A 142 -20.21 25.10 22.75
CA GLN A 142 -21.59 24.85 23.12
C GLN A 142 -21.66 23.86 24.28
N ASP A 143 -22.45 24.21 25.29
CA ASP A 143 -22.75 23.35 26.42
C ASP A 143 -23.31 21.99 25.93
N PRO A 144 -22.66 20.86 26.25
CA PRO A 144 -23.14 19.52 25.92
C PRO A 144 -24.57 19.24 26.42
N GLY A 145 -25.04 19.96 27.44
CA GLY A 145 -26.41 19.91 27.95
C GLY A 145 -27.48 20.24 26.89
N SER A 146 -27.15 21.12 25.93
CA SER A 146 -28.03 21.48 24.81
C SER A 146 -28.27 20.35 23.80
N ALA A 147 -27.43 19.30 23.84
CA ALA A 147 -27.55 18.13 22.98
C ALA A 147 -28.39 17.00 23.61
N VAL A 148 -28.81 17.12 24.88
CA VAL A 148 -29.61 16.07 25.56
C VAL A 148 -31.02 16.02 24.99
N LEU A 149 -31.39 14.88 24.41
CA LEU A 149 -32.74 14.63 23.92
C LEU A 149 -33.67 14.10 25.02
N THR A 150 -33.16 13.15 25.81
CA THR A 150 -33.91 12.44 26.86
C THR A 150 -32.94 11.66 27.74
N THR A 151 -33.37 11.21 28.91
CA THR A 151 -32.62 10.29 29.78
C THR A 151 -33.23 8.90 29.73
N ARG A 152 -32.38 7.86 29.78
CA ARG A 152 -32.82 6.47 29.84
C ARG A 152 -31.98 5.71 30.85
N LEU A 153 -32.64 4.87 31.64
CA LEU A 153 -31.97 3.91 32.51
C LEU A 153 -31.20 2.88 31.67
N VAL A 154 -29.89 2.83 31.86
CA VAL A 154 -28.98 1.87 31.22
C VAL A 154 -28.21 1.15 32.32
N TYR A 155 -28.16 -0.18 32.22
CA TYR A 155 -27.39 -1.01 33.13
C TYR A 155 -25.91 -0.97 32.76
N PHE A 156 -25.06 -0.65 33.73
CA PHE A 156 -23.60 -0.78 33.60
C PHE A 156 -23.11 -1.78 34.65
N ALA A 157 -22.33 -2.78 34.22
CA ALA A 157 -21.80 -3.81 35.12
C ALA A 157 -20.80 -3.20 36.12
N GLU A 158 -20.13 -2.14 35.72
CA GLU A 158 -19.12 -1.38 36.47
C GLU A 158 -19.71 -0.59 37.63
N THR A 159 -20.98 -0.17 37.53
CA THR A 159 -21.71 0.51 38.61
C THR A 159 -22.65 -0.43 39.38
N GLY A 160 -22.72 -1.71 38.98
CA GLY A 160 -23.53 -2.73 39.62
C GLY A 160 -25.04 -2.48 39.53
N GLY A 161 -25.52 -1.66 38.60
CA GLY A 161 -26.91 -1.24 38.55
C GLY A 161 -27.30 -0.37 37.37
N PHE A 162 -28.56 0.05 37.35
CA PHE A 162 -29.09 0.99 36.36
C PHE A 162 -28.69 2.42 36.72
N VAL A 163 -28.20 3.16 35.73
CA VAL A 163 -27.84 4.57 35.84
C VAL A 163 -28.62 5.37 34.81
N ASP A 164 -29.08 6.57 35.19
CA ASP A 164 -29.70 7.51 34.26
C ASP A 164 -28.66 8.03 33.26
N CYS A 165 -28.77 7.57 32.01
CA CYS A 165 -27.84 7.93 30.95
C CYS A 165 -28.50 8.92 29.97
N PRO A 166 -27.94 10.12 29.76
CA PRO A 166 -28.47 11.08 28.80
C PRO A 166 -28.23 10.60 27.35
N LYS A 167 -29.29 10.58 26.56
CA LYS A 167 -29.23 10.33 25.12
C LYS A 167 -29.01 11.65 24.39
N LEU A 168 -27.82 11.80 23.80
CA LEU A 168 -27.46 13.02 23.06
C LEU A 168 -27.90 12.93 21.58
N ARG A 169 -28.22 14.07 20.98
CA ARG A 169 -28.38 14.22 19.53
C ARG A 169 -26.99 14.25 18.88
N PRO A 170 -26.68 13.34 17.91
CA PRO A 170 -25.31 13.20 17.37
C PRO A 170 -24.74 14.41 16.62
N VAL A 171 -25.58 15.34 16.16
CA VAL A 171 -25.19 16.49 15.31
C VAL A 171 -24.93 17.76 16.13
N SER A 172 -25.29 17.77 17.42
CA SER A 172 -25.17 18.92 18.32
C SER A 172 -24.09 18.74 19.38
N VAL A 173 -23.28 17.68 19.30
CA VAL A 173 -22.09 17.52 20.15
C VAL A 173 -20.91 18.13 19.41
N SER A 174 -20.40 19.25 19.91
CA SER A 174 -19.26 19.92 19.31
C SER A 174 -17.95 19.17 19.57
N CYS A 175 -16.98 19.35 18.68
CA CYS A 175 -15.65 18.76 18.84
C CYS A 175 -14.85 19.61 19.83
N GLN A 176 -14.76 19.16 21.09
CA GLN A 176 -13.90 19.81 22.08
C GLN A 176 -12.45 19.35 21.91
N ARG A 177 -11.54 20.31 21.69
CA ARG A 177 -10.10 20.05 21.78
C ARG A 177 -9.76 19.71 23.23
N ARG A 178 -9.09 18.58 23.45
CA ARG A 178 -8.30 18.36 24.67
C ARG A 178 -6.90 18.89 24.36
N ASP A 179 -6.47 19.88 25.14
CA ASP A 179 -5.08 20.35 25.17
C ASP A 179 -4.16 19.27 25.78
#